data_AF-A0A2V6VQ93-F1
#
_entry.id   AF-A0A2V6VQ93-F1
#
_cell.length_a   1.000
_cell.length_b   1.000
_cell.length_c   1.000
_cell.angle_alpha   90.00
_cell.angle_beta   90.00
_cell.angle_gamma   90.00
#
_symmetry.space_group_name_H-M   'P 1'
#
loop_
_entity.id
_entity.type
_entity.pdbx_description
1 polymer ?
#
loop_
_entity_poly.entity_id
_entity_poly.type
_entity_poly.pdbx_seq_one_letter_code
_entity_poly.pdbx_strand_id
1 'polypeptide(L)' 'MRKSRWTVVMAFVLLAAGAWLVPAPAAADALGDLLVELQIVPLLDQSPPAFTLDSLNGAPVSLADLRGRAVVLYFWEST' A
#
# COMPACT_ATOMS: atom_id res chain seq x y z
N MET A 1 0.81 -30.60 33.37
CA MET A 1 0.18 -30.26 32.07
C MET A 1 0.66 -28.86 31.62
N ARG A 2 1.87 -28.72 31.04
CA ARG A 2 2.48 -27.40 30.73
C ARG A 2 3.04 -27.27 29.30
N LYS A 3 3.17 -28.38 28.56
CA LYS A 3 3.81 -28.43 27.23
C LYS A 3 2.93 -27.90 26.08
N SER A 4 1.60 -27.97 26.21
CA SER A 4 0.68 -27.60 25.11
C SER A 4 0.51 -26.10 24.87
N ARG A 5 0.83 -25.25 25.84
CA ARG A 5 0.70 -23.79 25.69
C ARG A 5 1.86 -23.20 24.90
N TRP A 6 3.02 -23.85 24.95
CA TRP A 6 4.23 -23.36 24.30
C TRP A 6 4.27 -23.69 22.82
N THR A 7 3.74 -24.85 22.43
CA THR A 7 3.60 -25.24 21.02
C THR A 7 2.66 -24.31 20.24
N VAL A 8 1.55 -23.89 20.86
CA VAL A 8 0.61 -22.94 20.22
C VAL A 8 1.26 -21.56 20.03
N VAL A 9 2.00 -21.07 21.05
CA VAL A 9 2.72 -19.80 20.96
C VAL A 9 3.80 -19.88 19.87
N MET A 10 4.54 -20.98 19.79
CA MET A 10 5.59 -21.14 18.78
C MET A 10 5.03 -21.23 17.35
N ALA A 11 3.89 -21.91 17.17
CA ALA A 11 3.20 -21.95 15.89
C ALA A 11 2.67 -20.57 15.48
N PHE A 12 2.16 -19.79 16.43
CA PHE A 12 1.68 -18.42 16.18
C PHE A 12 2.84 -17.46 15.84
N VAL A 13 3.99 -17.61 16.52
CA VAL A 13 5.21 -16.85 16.21
C VAL A 13 5.78 -17.22 14.84
N LEU A 14 5.77 -18.51 14.46
CA LEU A 14 6.19 -18.96 13.14
C LEU A 14 5.26 -18.47 12.02
N LEU A 15 3.94 -18.45 12.26
CA LEU A 15 2.97 -17.87 11.33
C LEU A 15 3.13 -16.35 11.19
N ALA A 16 3.35 -15.65 12.31
CA ALA A 16 3.59 -14.21 12.30
C ALA A 16 4.92 -13.85 11.62
N ALA A 17 5.99 -14.63 11.85
CA ALA A 17 7.27 -14.45 11.18
C ALA A 17 7.17 -14.78 9.67
N GLY A 18 6.40 -15.80 9.30
CA GLY A 18 6.14 -16.14 7.90
C GLY A 18 5.41 -15.01 7.13
N ALA A 19 4.51 -14.28 7.80
CA ALA A 19 3.85 -13.10 7.22
C ALA A 19 4.79 -11.91 7.02
N TRP A 20 5.89 -11.82 7.79
CA TRP A 20 6.96 -10.84 7.56
C TRP A 20 7.95 -11.27 6.46
N LEU A 21 7.90 -12.52 6.00
CA LEU A 21 8.76 -13.05 4.93
C LEU A 21 8.17 -12.91 3.54
N VAL A 22 6.98 -12.33 3.36
CA VAL A 22 6.51 -11.96 2.01
C VAL A 22 7.50 -10.94 1.47
N PRO A 23 8.28 -11.28 0.42
CA PRO A 23 9.23 -10.35 -0.12
C PRO A 23 8.45 -9.18 -0.73
N ALA A 24 8.65 -7.97 -0.19
CA ALA A 24 8.27 -6.73 -0.85
C ALA A 24 8.57 -6.69 -2.37
N PRO A 25 9.67 -7.29 -2.90
CA PRO A 25 9.91 -7.30 -4.34
C PRO A 25 8.81 -7.98 -5.16
N ALA A 26 8.14 -9.03 -4.64
CA ALA A 26 7.09 -9.72 -5.41
C ALA A 26 5.88 -8.82 -5.70
N ALA A 27 5.54 -7.91 -4.78
CA ALA A 27 4.49 -6.92 -5.00
C ALA A 27 4.93 -5.82 -5.98
N ALA A 28 6.22 -5.45 -5.98
CA ALA A 28 6.78 -4.49 -6.92
C ALA A 28 6.83 -5.06 -8.35
N ASP A 29 7.21 -6.33 -8.52
CA ASP A 29 7.25 -7.02 -9.81
C ASP A 29 5.83 -7.14 -10.41
N ALA A 30 4.85 -7.57 -9.62
CA ALA A 30 3.46 -7.68 -10.06
C ALA A 30 2.84 -6.33 -10.47
N LEU A 31 3.22 -5.24 -9.77
CA LEU A 31 2.83 -3.88 -10.17
C LEU A 31 3.51 -3.48 -11.49
N GLY A 32 4.79 -3.83 -11.67
CA GLY A 32 5.55 -3.56 -12.88
C GLY A 32 4.93 -4.16 -14.14
N ASP A 33 4.54 -5.45 -14.09
CA ASP A 33 3.86 -6.13 -15.19
C ASP A 33 2.55 -5.45 -15.56
N LEU A 34 1.77 -5.05 -14.56
CA LEU A 34 0.47 -4.40 -14.74
C LEU A 34 0.62 -2.99 -15.34
N LEU A 35 1.67 -2.24 -14.98
CA LEU A 35 1.97 -0.95 -15.59
C LEU A 35 2.32 -1.09 -17.07
N VAL A 36 3.06 -2.13 -17.45
CA VAL A 36 3.39 -2.42 -18.85
C VAL A 36 2.13 -2.78 -19.65
N GLU A 37 1.26 -3.63 -19.11
CA GLU A 37 0.01 -4.03 -19.77
C GLU A 37 -0.92 -2.83 -20.00
N LEU A 38 -1.02 -1.93 -19.01
CA LEU A 38 -1.83 -0.72 -19.09
C LEU A 38 -1.16 0.43 -19.88
N GLN A 39 0.05 0.23 -20.42
CA GLN A 39 0.86 1.25 -21.07
C GLN A 39 1.12 2.50 -20.19
N ILE A 40 1.19 2.31 -18.88
CA ILE A 40 1.46 3.38 -17.91
C ILE A 40 2.97 3.51 -17.75
N VAL A 41 3.53 4.65 -18.17
CA VAL A 41 4.93 5.00 -17.94
C VAL A 41 5.05 5.74 -16.60
N PRO A 42 5.69 5.16 -15.57
CA PRO A 42 5.87 5.87 -14.31
C PRO A 42 6.79 7.08 -14.50
N LEU A 43 6.36 8.24 -13.99
CA LEU A 43 7.25 9.39 -13.82
C LEU A 43 8.15 9.11 -12.61
N LEU A 44 9.33 8.56 -12.87
CA LEU A 44 10.36 8.33 -11.87
C LEU A 44 10.97 9.68 -11.43
N ASP A 45 11.39 9.73 -10.16
CA ASP A 45 12.11 10.86 -9.54
C ASP A 45 11.37 12.22 -9.52
N GLN A 46 10.07 12.21 -9.78
CA GLN A 46 9.22 13.40 -9.65
C GLN A 46 8.46 13.36 -8.34
N SER A 47 8.64 14.38 -7.50
CA SER A 47 7.75 14.56 -6.36
C SER A 47 6.40 15.06 -6.88
N PRO A 48 5.27 14.43 -6.50
CA PRO A 48 3.97 14.97 -6.86
C PRO A 48 3.80 16.36 -6.24
N PRO A 49 3.12 17.31 -6.93
CA PRO A 49 2.78 18.60 -6.36
C PRO A 49 1.99 18.43 -5.05
N ALA A 50 2.27 19.29 -4.08
CA ALA A 50 1.45 19.34 -2.88
C ALA A 50 0.05 19.86 -3.24
N PHE A 51 -0.99 19.15 -2.78
CA PHE A 51 -2.36 19.61 -2.90
C PHE A 51 -3.18 19.19 -1.67
N THR A 52 -4.26 19.94 -1.45
CA THR A 52 -5.27 19.68 -0.44
C THR A 52 -6.63 19.79 -1.11
N LEU A 53 -7.51 18.82 -0.87
CA LEU A 53 -8.87 18.79 -1.39
C LEU A 53 -9.87 18.64 -0.24
N ASP A 54 -11.10 19.09 -0.46
CA ASP A 54 -12.19 18.73 0.42
C ASP A 54 -12.61 17.29 0.13
N SER A 55 -12.64 16.46 1.18
CA SER A 55 -13.20 15.12 1.08
C SER A 55 -14.72 15.20 0.86
N LEU A 56 -15.32 14.07 0.48
CA LEU A 56 -16.78 13.94 0.35
C LEU A 56 -17.54 14.26 1.65
N ASN A 57 -16.86 14.22 2.80
CA ASN A 57 -17.43 14.55 4.11
C ASN A 57 -17.17 16.02 4.51
N GLY A 58 -16.57 16.83 3.64
CA GLY A 58 -16.22 18.23 3.89
C GLY A 58 -14.97 18.44 4.74
N ALA A 59 -14.31 17.38 5.19
CA ALA A 59 -13.03 17.49 5.88
C ALA A 59 -11.88 17.63 4.87
N PRO A 60 -10.88 18.49 5.11
CA PRO A 60 -9.73 18.61 4.22
C PRO A 60 -8.85 17.36 4.27
N VAL A 61 -8.34 16.94 3.11
CA VAL A 61 -7.36 15.87 2.97
C VAL A 61 -6.18 16.38 2.14
N SER A 62 -4.96 16.25 2.67
CA SER A 62 -3.75 16.59 1.93
C SER A 62 -3.03 15.34 1.43
N LEU A 63 -2.28 15.47 0.35
CA LEU A 63 -1.43 14.36 -0.14
C LEU A 63 -0.38 13.94 0.90
N ALA A 64 0.07 14.87 1.75
CA ALA A 64 1.05 14.60 2.80
C ALA A 64 0.51 13.64 3.88
N ASP A 65 -0.81 13.66 4.13
CA ASP A 65 -1.46 12.78 5.11
C ASP A 65 -1.46 11.31 4.66
N LEU A 66 -1.24 11.05 3.37
CA LEU A 66 -1.29 9.72 2.76
C LEU A 66 0.10 9.11 2.48
N ARG A 67 1.17 9.68 3.05
CA ARG A 67 2.54 9.15 2.87
C ARG A 67 2.63 7.67 3.25
N GLY A 68 3.43 6.94 2.46
CA GLY A 68 3.60 5.49 2.61
C GLY A 68 2.44 4.64 2.07
N ARG A 69 1.46 5.27 1.41
CA ARG A 69 0.35 4.59 0.72
C ARG A 69 0.37 4.93 -0.76
N ALA A 70 -0.03 3.98 -1.60
CA ALA A 70 -0.33 4.26 -3.00
C ALA A 70 -1.60 5.12 -3.09
N VAL A 71 -1.56 6.18 -3.90
CA VAL A 71 -2.68 7.13 -4.07
C VAL A 71 -2.99 7.27 -5.55
N VAL A 72 -4.26 7.18 -5.92
CA VAL A 72 -4.77 7.43 -7.28
C VAL A 72 -5.53 8.75 -7.27
N LEU A 73 -5.11 9.70 -8.10
CA LEU A 73 -5.82 10.96 -8.32
C LEU A 73 -6.64 10.84 -9.60
N TYR A 74 -7.97 10.85 -9.45
CA TYR A 74 -8.91 10.77 -10.56
C TYR A 74 -9.62 12.11 -10.70
N PHE A 75 -9.46 12.76 -11.86
CA PHE A 75 -10.14 14.00 -12.18
C PHE A 75 -11.42 13.70 -12.96
N TRP A 76 -12.52 14.27 -12.53
CA TRP A 76 -13.79 14.20 -13.24
C TRP A 76 -14.49 15.55 -13.18
N GLU A 77 -15.45 15.72 -14.07
CA GLU A 77 -16.34 16.87 -14.13
C GLU A 77 -17.78 16.35 -14.00
N SER A 78 -18.62 17.11 -13.30
CA SER A 78 -20.03 16.79 -13.06
C SER A 78 -20.83 17.95 -13.64
N THR A 79 -21.16 17.86 -14.92
CA THR A 79 -22.09 18.79 -15.59
C THR A 79 -23.45 18.83 -14.90
#